data_AF-R9LB54-F1
#
_entry.id   AF-R9LB54-F1
#
_cell.length_a   1.000
_cell.length_b   1.000
_cell.length_c   1.000
_cell.angle_alpha   90.00
_cell.angle_beta   90.00
_cell.angle_gamma   90.00
#
_symmetry.space_group_name_H-M   'P 1'
#
loop_
_entity.id
_entity.type
_entity.pdbx_description
1 polymer ?
#
loop_
_entity_poly.entity_id
_entity_poly.type
_entity_poly.pdbx_seq_one_letter_code
_entity_poly.pdbx_strand_id
1 'polypeptide(L)'
;MKQALILKNLGGEVSAAQLEAINRFSRRALEADEVYVFSLLLCDNAVDRDGERFSSGALQKLASLFVGKTGIFNHDPKGQNQTARIFETAVETDDGRVVENGEPYRALRAWAYMVRCPKNEDLILEIDAGIKKEVSVGCAVGKVLCSVCGADLRDQPCGHRPGEVYNGVLCWRELEEPTDAYEWSFVAVPAQRNAGVTKQFSAAEPGQLRKALESGQEVLLDPAQAAALADQLRSLESLAEDGRARLDRLRRKMVALAAFALPSVPAGTVGEVAKGMDAGQLEAFCRGLSSMQGTPPSLQLGGTSKPAPDNQAFCI
;
A
#
# COMPACT_ATOMS: atom_id res chain seq x y z
N MET A 1 16.07 7.67 -16.26
CA MET A 1 14.71 7.09 -16.27
C MET A 1 13.82 8.00 -15.42
N LYS A 2 12.84 8.67 -16.03
CA LYS A 2 11.90 9.52 -15.29
C LYS A 2 10.86 8.61 -14.64
N GLN A 3 10.99 8.37 -13.34
CA GLN A 3 9.93 7.78 -12.53
C GLN A 3 8.77 8.78 -12.50
N ALA A 4 7.68 8.46 -13.18
CA ALA A 4 6.41 9.16 -13.00
C ALA A 4 5.87 8.77 -11.62
N LEU A 5 5.85 9.73 -10.70
CA LEU A 5 5.14 9.61 -9.43
C LEU A 5 3.63 9.56 -9.77
N ILE A 6 3.03 8.38 -9.66
CA ILE A 6 1.58 8.20 -9.80
C ILE A 6 0.96 8.47 -8.42
N LEU A 7 0.43 9.68 -8.26
CA LEU A 7 -0.25 10.12 -7.04
C LEU A 7 -1.69 9.59 -6.98
N LYS A 8 -2.05 9.08 -5.80
CA LYS A 8 -3.39 8.88 -5.22
C LYS A 8 -4.46 9.87 -5.76
N ASN A 9 -5.68 9.41 -6.07
CA ASN A 9 -6.86 9.53 -5.21
C ASN A 9 -8.16 8.98 -5.85
N LEU A 10 -8.87 8.07 -5.14
CA LEU A 10 -10.33 8.03 -5.24
C LEU A 10 -10.88 9.29 -4.54
N GLY A 11 -11.40 10.23 -5.33
CA GLY A 11 -12.10 11.42 -4.81
C GLY A 11 -11.22 12.58 -4.32
N GLY A 12 -9.97 12.69 -4.80
CA GLY A 12 -9.06 13.79 -4.44
C GLY A 12 -8.67 14.63 -5.67
N GLU A 13 -8.25 15.87 -5.41
CA GLU A 13 -7.97 16.90 -6.42
C GLU A 13 -7.12 16.37 -7.57
N VAL A 14 -7.55 16.66 -8.80
CA VAL A 14 -6.80 16.35 -10.01
C VAL A 14 -5.46 17.08 -9.94
N SER A 15 -4.36 16.32 -9.94
CA SER A 15 -3.03 16.90 -9.83
C SER A 15 -2.75 17.82 -11.03
N ALA A 16 -1.90 18.84 -10.84
CA ALA A 16 -1.51 19.75 -11.92
C ALA A 16 -0.94 19.00 -13.14
N ALA A 17 -0.18 17.92 -12.92
CA ALA A 17 0.37 17.09 -13.98
C ALA A 17 -0.71 16.31 -14.76
N GLN A 18 -1.71 15.75 -14.07
CA GLN A 18 -2.85 15.11 -14.72
C GLN A 18 -3.69 16.14 -15.48
N LEU A 19 -3.92 17.32 -14.88
CA LEU A 19 -4.68 18.39 -15.52
C LEU A 19 -3.98 18.90 -16.78
N GLU A 20 -2.65 19.06 -16.75
CA GLU A 20 -1.84 19.37 -17.93
C GLU A 20 -1.97 18.27 -18.99
N ALA A 21 -1.92 17.00 -18.58
CA ALA A 21 -2.04 15.87 -19.50
C ALA A 21 -3.42 15.80 -20.18
N ILE A 22 -4.48 16.02 -19.41
CA ILE A 22 -5.86 16.12 -19.89
C ILE A 22 -6.00 17.29 -20.87
N ASN A 23 -5.42 18.45 -20.53
CA ASN A 23 -5.55 19.66 -21.34
C ASN A 23 -4.83 19.59 -22.70
N ARG A 24 -3.97 18.59 -22.94
CA ARG A 24 -3.47 18.30 -24.30
C ARG A 24 -4.55 17.79 -25.26
N PHE A 25 -5.66 17.27 -24.73
CA PHE A 25 -6.76 16.71 -25.52
C PHE A 25 -8.01 17.60 -25.55
N SER A 26 -8.06 18.64 -24.71
CA SER A 26 -9.18 19.58 -24.68
C SER A 26 -8.95 20.74 -25.67
N ARG A 27 -10.04 21.37 -26.11
CA ARG A 27 -9.98 22.56 -27.00
C ARG A 27 -9.80 23.87 -26.24
N ARG A 28 -10.02 23.85 -24.92
CA ARG A 28 -9.81 24.95 -23.98
C ARG A 28 -9.25 24.37 -22.70
N ALA A 29 -8.57 25.19 -21.90
CA ALA A 29 -8.20 24.79 -20.55
C ALA A 29 -9.46 24.36 -19.77
N LEU A 30 -9.39 23.16 -19.20
CA LEU A 30 -10.29 22.60 -18.22
C LEU A 30 -9.66 22.82 -16.85
N GLU A 31 -10.49 23.18 -15.88
CA GLU A 31 -10.11 23.29 -14.48
C GLU A 31 -10.28 21.95 -13.75
N ALA A 32 -9.64 21.81 -12.58
CA ALA A 32 -9.63 20.56 -11.82
C ALA A 32 -11.02 20.09 -11.37
N ASP A 33 -11.93 21.02 -11.10
CA ASP A 33 -13.32 20.75 -10.72
C ASP A 33 -14.22 20.38 -11.91
N GLU A 34 -13.81 20.71 -13.15
CA GLU A 34 -14.55 20.37 -14.36
C GLU A 34 -14.37 18.91 -14.81
N VAL A 35 -13.43 18.19 -14.21
CA VAL A 35 -13.05 16.85 -14.65
C VAL A 35 -13.26 15.78 -13.56
N TYR A 36 -13.69 14.60 -14.00
CA TYR A 36 -13.70 13.38 -13.22
C TYR A 36 -12.64 12.44 -13.77
N VAL A 37 -11.66 12.08 -12.94
CA VAL A 37 -10.52 11.24 -13.33
C VAL A 37 -10.64 9.88 -12.65
N PHE A 38 -10.40 8.82 -13.42
CA PHE A 38 -10.42 7.45 -12.93
C PHE A 38 -9.39 6.60 -13.68
N SER A 39 -9.10 5.42 -13.11
CA SER A 39 -8.14 4.47 -13.69
C SER A 39 -8.84 3.15 -14.02
N LEU A 40 -8.32 2.44 -15.02
CA LEU A 40 -8.86 1.18 -15.50
C LEU A 40 -7.75 0.28 -16.01
N LEU A 41 -7.93 -1.03 -15.87
CA LEU A 41 -7.16 -2.03 -16.61
C LEU A 41 -7.88 -2.33 -17.92
N LEU A 42 -7.17 -2.11 -19.04
CA LEU A 42 -7.71 -2.30 -20.38
C LEU A 42 -7.62 -3.75 -20.84
N CYS A 43 -6.45 -4.35 -20.71
CA CYS A 43 -6.17 -5.74 -21.05
C CYS A 43 -4.92 -6.23 -20.30
N ASP A 44 -4.73 -7.55 -20.26
CA ASP A 44 -3.56 -8.19 -19.65
C ASP A 44 -2.99 -9.30 -20.56
N ASN A 45 -1.90 -9.92 -20.11
CA ASN A 45 -1.23 -11.01 -20.83
C ASN A 45 -1.63 -12.41 -20.31
N ALA A 46 -2.79 -12.57 -19.66
CA ALA A 46 -3.35 -13.87 -19.37
C ALA A 46 -4.28 -14.32 -20.51
N VAL A 47 -4.46 -15.63 -20.64
CA VAL A 47 -5.45 -16.19 -21.59
C VAL A 47 -6.85 -15.78 -21.14
N ASP A 48 -7.61 -15.12 -21.99
CA ASP A 48 -8.92 -14.57 -21.64
C ASP A 48 -10.08 -15.56 -21.84
N ARG A 49 -11.32 -15.07 -21.84
CA ARG A 49 -12.52 -15.91 -22.02
C ARG A 49 -12.69 -16.42 -23.45
N ASP A 50 -12.12 -15.73 -24.43
CA ASP A 50 -12.18 -16.10 -25.85
C ASP A 50 -11.00 -17.00 -26.26
N GLY A 51 -10.12 -17.30 -25.30
CA GLY A 51 -8.93 -18.11 -25.53
C GLY A 51 -7.83 -17.31 -26.23
N GLU A 52 -7.82 -15.99 -26.04
CA GLU A 52 -6.86 -15.07 -26.64
C GLU A 52 -5.93 -14.50 -25.55
N ARG A 53 -4.72 -14.11 -25.94
CA ARG A 53 -3.70 -13.56 -25.03
C ARG A 53 -2.93 -12.48 -25.75
N PHE A 54 -2.74 -11.31 -25.13
CA PHE A 54 -1.80 -10.32 -25.65
C PHE A 54 -0.37 -10.65 -25.24
N SER A 55 0.56 -10.55 -26.19
CA SER A 55 1.96 -10.71 -25.85
C SER A 55 2.47 -9.53 -25.02
N SER A 56 3.54 -9.77 -24.27
CA SER A 56 4.26 -8.71 -23.55
C SER A 56 4.64 -7.53 -24.46
N GLY A 57 5.04 -7.81 -25.70
CA GLY A 57 5.34 -6.79 -26.71
C GLY A 57 4.08 -6.07 -27.21
N ALA A 58 2.97 -6.78 -27.35
CA ALA A 58 1.69 -6.20 -27.74
C ALA A 58 1.18 -5.21 -26.68
N LEU A 59 1.24 -5.53 -25.39
CA LEU A 59 0.85 -4.61 -24.33
C LEU A 59 1.64 -3.29 -24.37
N GLN A 60 2.96 -3.37 -24.60
CA GLN A 60 3.81 -2.18 -24.74
C GLN A 60 3.42 -1.33 -25.95
N LYS A 61 3.12 -1.97 -27.07
CA LYS A 61 2.65 -1.25 -28.27
C LYS A 61 1.28 -0.62 -28.04
N LEU A 62 0.34 -1.35 -27.45
CA LEU A 62 -1.00 -0.86 -27.12
C LEU A 62 -0.96 0.32 -26.15
N ALA A 63 -0.03 0.34 -25.19
CA ALA A 63 0.14 1.48 -24.29
C ALA A 63 0.28 2.79 -25.07
N SER A 64 1.09 2.81 -26.13
CA SER A 64 1.22 3.99 -26.98
C SER A 64 -0.02 4.30 -27.82
N LEU A 65 -0.72 3.26 -28.29
CA LEU A 65 -1.88 3.42 -29.18
C LEU A 65 -3.14 3.90 -28.44
N PHE A 66 -3.28 3.56 -27.15
CA PHE A 66 -4.47 3.91 -26.36
C PHE A 66 -4.50 5.35 -25.84
N VAL A 67 -3.36 6.05 -25.83
CA VAL A 67 -3.31 7.47 -25.43
C VAL A 67 -4.21 8.30 -26.34
N GLY A 68 -5.15 9.03 -25.75
CA GLY A 68 -6.12 9.84 -26.46
C GLY A 68 -7.34 9.08 -26.99
N LYS A 69 -7.45 7.76 -26.80
CA LYS A 69 -8.60 6.98 -27.28
C LYS A 69 -9.84 7.22 -26.42
N THR A 70 -10.99 7.13 -27.08
CA THR A 70 -12.30 7.46 -26.51
C THR A 70 -12.90 6.27 -25.77
N GLY A 71 -13.59 6.56 -24.67
CA GLY A 71 -14.40 5.61 -23.91
C GLY A 71 -15.85 5.68 -24.36
N ILE A 72 -16.43 4.53 -24.73
CA ILE A 72 -17.82 4.40 -25.18
C ILE A 72 -18.62 3.37 -24.38
N PHE A 73 -19.86 3.11 -24.80
CA PHE A 73 -20.75 2.10 -24.21
C PHE A 73 -21.13 1.03 -25.22
N ASN A 74 -21.08 -0.24 -24.78
CA ASN A 74 -21.48 -1.41 -25.55
C ASN A 74 -20.90 -1.47 -26.98
N HIS A 75 -19.70 -0.91 -27.19
CA HIS A 75 -19.09 -0.76 -28.51
C HIS A 75 -19.97 -0.02 -29.55
N ASP A 76 -20.95 0.78 -29.12
CA ASP A 76 -21.81 1.56 -30.01
C ASP A 76 -21.08 2.86 -30.42
N PRO A 77 -20.61 2.99 -31.69
CA PRO A 77 -19.73 4.06 -32.13
C PRO A 77 -20.43 5.41 -32.29
N LYS A 78 -21.72 5.52 -31.93
CA LYS A 78 -22.43 6.80 -31.95
C LYS A 78 -21.69 7.83 -31.11
N GLY A 79 -21.45 9.01 -31.69
CA GLY A 79 -20.73 10.09 -31.01
C GLY A 79 -21.32 10.49 -29.65
N GLN A 80 -22.63 10.30 -29.45
CA GLN A 80 -23.29 10.58 -28.17
C GLN A 80 -22.78 9.70 -27.01
N ASN A 81 -22.19 8.54 -27.30
CA ASN A 81 -21.69 7.60 -26.30
C ASN A 81 -20.21 7.85 -25.96
N GLN A 82 -19.53 8.81 -26.61
CA GLN A 82 -18.16 9.19 -26.27
C GLN A 82 -18.17 10.04 -25.00
N THR A 83 -18.01 9.39 -23.85
CA THR A 83 -18.12 10.04 -22.53
C THR A 83 -16.78 10.31 -21.88
N ALA A 84 -15.76 9.50 -22.18
CA ALA A 84 -14.45 9.57 -21.56
C ALA A 84 -13.30 9.58 -22.59
N ARG A 85 -12.11 9.99 -22.15
CA ARG A 85 -10.89 9.91 -22.97
C ARG A 85 -9.68 9.54 -22.12
N ILE A 86 -8.85 8.64 -22.63
CA ILE A 86 -7.59 8.26 -22.00
C ILE A 86 -6.57 9.39 -22.19
N PHE A 87 -5.92 9.83 -21.12
CA PHE A 87 -4.85 10.83 -21.18
C PHE A 87 -3.46 10.24 -20.88
N GLU A 88 -3.41 9.06 -20.25
CA GLU A 88 -2.18 8.40 -19.84
C GLU A 88 -2.38 6.88 -19.81
N THR A 89 -1.31 6.13 -20.06
CA THR A 89 -1.27 4.67 -20.02
C THR A 89 0.06 4.19 -19.44
N ALA A 90 0.06 3.00 -18.83
CA ALA A 90 1.26 2.34 -18.34
C ALA A 90 1.09 0.83 -18.39
N VAL A 91 2.16 0.10 -18.73
CA VAL A 91 2.20 -1.35 -18.55
C VAL A 91 2.76 -1.63 -17.16
N GLU A 92 1.97 -2.27 -16.32
CA GLU A 92 2.36 -2.72 -14.99
C GLU A 92 2.77 -4.19 -15.05
N THR A 93 3.81 -4.55 -14.29
CA THR A 93 4.29 -5.92 -14.17
C THR A 93 4.13 -6.37 -12.72
N ASP A 94 3.60 -7.58 -12.54
CA ASP A 94 3.53 -8.28 -11.26
C ASP A 94 4.45 -9.50 -11.34
N ASP A 95 5.66 -9.36 -10.81
CA ASP A 95 6.68 -10.42 -10.82
C ASP A 95 6.33 -11.59 -9.86
N GLY A 96 5.37 -11.39 -8.94
CA GLY A 96 4.89 -12.44 -8.04
C GLY A 96 3.79 -13.33 -8.66
N ARG A 97 3.31 -12.97 -9.85
CA ARG A 97 2.27 -13.71 -10.57
C ARG A 97 2.79 -14.13 -11.94
N VAL A 98 2.64 -15.41 -12.28
CA VAL A 98 2.96 -15.95 -13.61
C VAL A 98 1.69 -16.27 -14.39
N VAL A 99 1.76 -16.14 -15.72
CA VAL A 99 0.68 -16.51 -16.65
C VAL A 99 0.94 -17.86 -17.31
N GLU A 100 0.04 -18.31 -18.18
CA GLU A 100 -0.01 -19.67 -18.73
C GLU A 100 1.28 -20.10 -19.45
N ASN A 101 2.02 -19.15 -20.04
CA ASN A 101 3.28 -19.40 -20.72
C ASN A 101 4.52 -19.23 -19.83
N GLY A 102 4.34 -19.01 -18.53
CA GLY A 102 5.41 -18.82 -17.55
C GLY A 102 6.00 -17.40 -17.48
N GLU A 103 5.52 -16.46 -18.30
CA GLU A 103 5.91 -15.05 -18.17
C GLU A 103 5.33 -14.41 -16.90
N PRO A 104 5.96 -13.37 -16.36
CA PRO A 104 5.33 -12.50 -15.36
C PRO A 104 4.03 -11.91 -15.89
N TYR A 105 3.05 -11.76 -15.01
CA TYR A 105 1.79 -11.11 -15.33
C TYR A 105 2.02 -9.64 -15.62
N ARG A 106 1.39 -9.16 -16.69
CA ARG A 106 1.45 -7.77 -17.13
C ARG A 106 0.07 -7.29 -17.51
N ALA A 107 -0.24 -6.05 -17.14
CA ALA A 107 -1.50 -5.44 -17.47
C ALA A 107 -1.29 -4.02 -18.00
N LEU A 108 -2.12 -3.65 -18.97
CA LEU A 108 -2.18 -2.29 -19.49
C LEU A 108 -3.17 -1.47 -18.65
N ARG A 109 -2.64 -0.59 -17.80
CA ARG A 109 -3.41 0.42 -17.09
C ARG A 109 -3.59 1.67 -17.96
N ALA A 110 -4.76 2.27 -17.87
CA ALA A 110 -5.05 3.58 -18.41
C ALA A 110 -5.61 4.50 -17.31
N TRP A 111 -5.41 5.80 -17.51
CA TRP A 111 -6.12 6.85 -16.80
C TRP A 111 -6.95 7.64 -17.79
N ALA A 112 -8.22 7.79 -17.46
CA ALA A 112 -9.19 8.47 -18.28
C ALA A 112 -9.84 9.61 -17.52
N TYR A 113 -10.36 10.58 -18.27
CA TYR A 113 -11.16 11.65 -17.73
C TYR A 113 -12.52 11.74 -18.42
N MET A 114 -13.51 12.21 -17.67
CA MET A 114 -14.80 12.68 -18.15
C MET A 114 -14.97 14.14 -17.78
N VAL A 115 -15.65 14.92 -18.62
CA VAL A 115 -16.10 16.26 -18.24
C VAL A 115 -17.33 16.12 -17.34
N ARG A 116 -17.31 16.80 -16.20
CA ARG A 116 -18.46 16.86 -15.29
C ARG A 116 -19.56 17.69 -15.93
N CYS A 117 -20.71 17.07 -16.14
CA CYS A 117 -21.91 17.72 -16.65
C CYS A 117 -23.14 16.91 -16.26
N PRO A 118 -24.36 17.48 -16.31
CA PRO A 118 -25.58 16.76 -15.93
C PRO A 118 -25.78 15.43 -16.68
N LYS A 119 -25.31 15.34 -17.93
CA LYS A 119 -25.39 14.10 -18.73
C LYS A 119 -24.55 12.95 -18.17
N ASN A 120 -23.44 13.27 -17.50
CA ASN A 120 -22.45 12.30 -17.05
C ASN A 120 -22.54 12.00 -15.55
N GLU A 121 -23.39 12.71 -14.80
CA GLU A 121 -23.49 12.62 -13.34
C GLU A 121 -23.85 11.20 -12.86
N ASP A 122 -24.88 10.60 -13.46
CA ASP A 122 -25.29 9.23 -13.14
C ASP A 122 -24.17 8.23 -13.43
N LEU A 123 -23.47 8.39 -14.56
CA LEU A 123 -22.38 7.51 -14.93
C LEU A 123 -21.19 7.62 -13.95
N ILE A 124 -20.83 8.84 -13.55
CA ILE A 124 -19.78 9.07 -12.55
C ILE A 124 -20.15 8.35 -11.25
N LEU A 125 -21.40 8.50 -10.80
CA LEU A 125 -21.91 7.84 -9.61
C LEU A 125 -21.87 6.31 -9.75
N GLU A 126 -22.30 5.77 -10.88
CA GLU A 126 -22.27 4.33 -11.15
C GLU A 126 -20.84 3.77 -11.17
N ILE A 127 -19.85 4.52 -11.68
CA ILE A 127 -18.44 4.14 -11.64
C ILE A 127 -17.93 4.14 -10.20
N ASP A 128 -18.19 5.21 -9.44
CA ASP A 128 -17.77 5.33 -8.03
C ASP A 128 -18.42 4.26 -7.14
N ALA A 129 -19.68 3.92 -7.42
CA ALA A 129 -20.41 2.85 -6.74
C ALA A 129 -19.97 1.45 -7.19
N GLY A 130 -19.15 1.33 -8.24
CA GLY A 130 -18.70 0.06 -8.79
C GLY A 130 -19.77 -0.71 -9.57
N ILE A 131 -20.86 -0.05 -9.97
CA ILE A 131 -21.90 -0.59 -10.86
C ILE A 131 -21.40 -0.65 -12.30
N LYS A 132 -20.68 0.38 -12.76
CA LYS A 132 -19.98 0.40 -14.05
C LYS A 132 -18.51 0.14 -13.83
N LYS A 133 -18.16 -1.15 -13.81
CA LYS A 133 -16.80 -1.57 -13.49
C LYS A 133 -16.12 -2.23 -14.67
N GLU A 134 -16.77 -3.09 -15.42
CA GLU A 134 -16.10 -3.90 -16.43
C GLU A 134 -15.91 -3.13 -17.74
N VAL A 135 -14.74 -3.33 -18.38
CA VAL A 135 -14.41 -2.70 -19.67
C VAL A 135 -13.85 -3.70 -20.66
N SER A 136 -14.02 -3.40 -21.94
CA SER A 136 -13.43 -4.14 -23.05
C SER A 136 -12.68 -3.17 -23.97
N VAL A 137 -11.78 -3.71 -24.79
CA VAL A 137 -11.00 -2.94 -25.77
C VAL A 137 -11.30 -3.38 -27.18
N GLY A 138 -11.40 -2.41 -28.09
CA GLY A 138 -11.39 -2.63 -29.52
C GLY A 138 -10.02 -2.28 -30.10
N CYS A 139 -9.33 -3.25 -30.70
CA CYS A 139 -8.04 -3.03 -31.34
C CYS A 139 -7.85 -3.93 -32.56
N ALA A 140 -6.83 -3.64 -33.38
CA ALA A 140 -6.36 -4.52 -34.44
C ALA A 140 -4.92 -4.95 -34.20
N VAL A 141 -4.65 -6.18 -34.60
CA VAL A 141 -3.35 -6.85 -34.47
C VAL A 141 -2.91 -7.38 -35.82
N GLY A 142 -1.61 -7.34 -36.08
CA GLY A 142 -1.01 -7.82 -37.32
C GLY A 142 -0.95 -9.33 -37.40
N LYS A 143 -0.80 -10.01 -36.26
CA LYS A 143 -0.61 -11.46 -36.17
C LYS A 143 -1.49 -12.10 -35.10
N VAL A 144 -1.93 -13.32 -35.36
CA VAL A 144 -2.67 -14.14 -34.40
C VAL A 144 -2.07 -15.54 -34.39
N LEU A 145 -1.15 -15.82 -33.47
CA LEU A 145 -0.35 -17.05 -33.49
C LEU A 145 -1.00 -18.15 -32.64
N CYS A 146 -1.01 -19.38 -33.13
CA CYS A 146 -1.38 -20.54 -32.34
C CYS A 146 -0.23 -20.92 -31.38
N SER A 147 -0.48 -20.88 -30.08
CA SER A 147 0.49 -21.31 -29.04
C SER A 147 1.01 -22.74 -29.17
N VAL A 148 0.26 -23.65 -29.80
CA VAL A 148 0.66 -25.06 -29.94
C VAL A 148 1.62 -25.28 -31.11
N CYS A 149 1.39 -24.62 -32.25
CA CYS A 149 2.12 -24.89 -33.49
C CYS A 149 2.80 -23.67 -34.13
N GLY A 150 2.59 -22.47 -33.59
CA GLY A 150 3.14 -21.22 -34.09
C GLY A 150 2.51 -20.70 -35.39
N ALA A 151 1.50 -21.37 -35.95
CA ALA A 151 0.83 -20.92 -37.17
C ALA A 151 0.14 -19.57 -36.95
N ASP A 152 0.35 -18.63 -37.86
CA ASP A 152 -0.40 -17.38 -37.90
C ASP A 152 -1.78 -17.63 -38.51
N LEU A 153 -2.81 -17.56 -37.68
CA LEU A 153 -4.20 -17.82 -38.03
C LEU A 153 -4.77 -16.79 -39.01
N ARG A 154 -4.12 -15.63 -39.19
CA ARG A 154 -4.49 -14.66 -40.22
C ARG A 154 -4.08 -15.09 -41.62
N ASP A 155 -2.95 -15.79 -41.74
CA ASP A 155 -2.41 -16.25 -43.01
C ASP A 155 -2.81 -17.70 -43.30
N GLN A 156 -2.66 -18.59 -42.31
CA GLN A 156 -2.93 -20.01 -42.43
C GLN A 156 -3.59 -20.57 -41.15
N PRO A 157 -4.88 -20.95 -41.21
CA PRO A 157 -5.55 -21.56 -40.07
C PRO A 157 -4.95 -22.94 -39.74
N CYS A 158 -4.93 -23.30 -38.45
CA CYS A 158 -4.58 -24.64 -37.98
C CYS A 158 -5.79 -25.34 -37.33
N GLY A 159 -5.67 -26.63 -37.06
CA GLY A 159 -6.75 -27.43 -36.46
C GLY A 159 -6.89 -27.31 -34.93
N HIS A 160 -5.98 -26.61 -34.25
CA HIS A 160 -5.97 -26.50 -32.79
C HIS A 160 -7.08 -25.56 -32.30
N ARG A 161 -7.79 -25.96 -31.24
CA ARG A 161 -8.91 -25.21 -30.67
C ARG A 161 -8.49 -24.53 -29.37
N PRO A 162 -8.71 -23.20 -29.23
CA PRO A 162 -8.44 -22.51 -27.99
C PRO A 162 -9.15 -23.17 -26.79
N GLY A 163 -8.46 -23.30 -25.67
CA GLY A 163 -8.91 -23.97 -24.45
C GLY A 163 -8.61 -25.48 -24.37
N GLU A 164 -8.24 -26.13 -25.48
CA GLU A 164 -7.83 -27.55 -25.47
C GLU A 164 -6.33 -27.70 -25.19
N VAL A 165 -5.93 -28.88 -24.68
CA VAL A 165 -4.52 -29.21 -24.37
C VAL A 165 -3.99 -30.21 -25.39
N TYR A 166 -2.87 -29.88 -26.03
CA TYR A 166 -2.19 -30.70 -27.02
C TYR A 166 -0.76 -30.98 -26.56
N ASN A 167 -0.41 -32.25 -26.36
CA ASN A 167 0.92 -32.66 -25.89
C ASN A 167 1.38 -31.92 -24.62
N GLY A 168 0.44 -31.63 -23.70
CA GLY A 168 0.72 -30.89 -22.46
C GLY A 168 0.75 -29.36 -22.59
N VAL A 169 0.54 -28.82 -23.79
CA VAL A 169 0.49 -27.37 -24.06
C VAL A 169 -0.96 -26.92 -24.21
N LEU A 170 -1.38 -25.92 -23.42
CA LEU A 170 -2.69 -25.28 -23.58
C LEU A 170 -2.72 -24.50 -24.90
N CYS A 171 -3.79 -24.63 -25.67
CA CYS A 171 -4.00 -23.83 -26.86
C CYS A 171 -4.69 -22.50 -26.51
N TRP A 172 -4.03 -21.39 -26.83
CA TRP A 172 -4.58 -20.04 -26.96
C TRP A 172 -4.12 -19.39 -28.28
N ARG A 173 -4.76 -18.26 -28.62
CA ARG A 173 -4.38 -17.36 -29.72
C ARG A 173 -3.56 -16.20 -29.16
N GLU A 174 -2.29 -16.15 -29.53
CA GLU A 174 -1.39 -15.07 -29.17
C GLU A 174 -1.61 -13.88 -30.11
N LEU A 175 -2.01 -12.74 -29.55
CA LEU A 175 -2.27 -11.49 -30.26
C LEU A 175 -0.98 -10.68 -30.29
N GLU A 176 -0.40 -10.51 -31.49
CA GLU A 176 0.87 -9.84 -31.70
C GLU A 176 0.79 -8.70 -32.71
N GLU A 177 1.77 -7.80 -32.63
CA GLU A 177 1.90 -6.64 -33.52
C GLU A 177 0.64 -5.76 -33.59
N PRO A 178 0.17 -5.16 -32.48
CA PRO A 178 -0.95 -4.23 -32.53
C PRO A 178 -0.72 -3.10 -33.52
N THR A 179 -1.63 -2.97 -34.48
CA THR A 179 -1.57 -1.99 -35.58
C THR A 179 -2.43 -0.77 -35.29
N ASP A 180 -3.53 -0.92 -34.54
CA ASP A 180 -4.40 0.18 -34.14
C ASP A 180 -5.15 -0.13 -32.84
N ALA A 181 -5.60 0.91 -32.15
CA ALA A 181 -6.53 0.85 -31.02
C ALA A 181 -7.72 1.75 -31.35
N TYR A 182 -8.93 1.23 -31.39
CA TYR A 182 -10.09 1.98 -31.84
C TYR A 182 -10.73 2.73 -30.68
N GLU A 183 -11.02 2.01 -29.61
CA GLU A 183 -11.80 2.47 -28.47
C GLU A 183 -11.63 1.52 -27.28
N TRP A 184 -12.15 1.96 -26.15
CA TRP A 184 -12.48 1.09 -25.04
C TRP A 184 -13.92 1.36 -24.62
N SER A 185 -14.59 0.36 -24.06
CA SER A 185 -16.02 0.45 -23.76
C SER A 185 -16.33 -0.14 -22.39
N PHE A 186 -17.28 0.47 -21.68
CA PHE A 186 -17.96 -0.22 -20.58
C PHE A 186 -18.81 -1.36 -21.13
N VAL A 187 -18.74 -2.51 -20.47
CA VAL A 187 -19.46 -3.73 -20.82
C VAL A 187 -19.93 -4.42 -19.54
N ALA A 188 -20.88 -5.36 -19.62
CA ALA A 188 -21.28 -6.17 -18.46
C ALA A 188 -20.34 -7.37 -18.24
N VAL A 189 -19.83 -7.94 -19.33
CA VAL A 189 -18.92 -9.09 -19.30
C VAL A 189 -17.78 -8.82 -20.28
N PRO A 190 -16.55 -8.60 -19.80
CA PRO A 190 -15.40 -8.37 -20.66
C PRO A 190 -14.79 -9.71 -21.12
N ALA A 191 -14.09 -9.73 -22.25
CA ALA A 191 -13.29 -10.90 -22.64
C ALA A 191 -12.17 -11.13 -21.61
N GLN A 192 -11.40 -10.07 -21.36
CA GLN A 192 -10.32 -9.99 -20.37
C GLN A 192 -10.87 -10.07 -18.94
N ARG A 193 -10.43 -11.06 -18.15
CA ARG A 193 -11.03 -11.35 -16.83
C ARG A 193 -10.85 -10.23 -15.82
N ASN A 194 -9.73 -9.51 -15.89
CA ASN A 194 -9.38 -8.46 -14.95
C ASN A 194 -9.63 -7.04 -15.49
N ALA A 195 -10.17 -6.92 -16.71
CA ALA A 195 -10.40 -5.63 -17.33
C ALA A 195 -11.56 -4.90 -16.64
N GLY A 196 -11.30 -3.66 -16.24
CA GLY A 196 -12.29 -2.82 -15.60
C GLY A 196 -11.71 -1.61 -14.89
N VAL A 197 -12.60 -0.73 -14.43
CA VAL A 197 -12.30 0.36 -13.51
C VAL A 197 -11.67 -0.22 -12.26
N THR A 198 -10.49 0.29 -11.98
CA THR A 198 -9.73 -0.08 -10.80
C THR A 198 -9.77 1.07 -9.82
N LYS A 199 -9.91 0.71 -8.55
CA LYS A 199 -9.55 1.61 -7.47
C LYS A 199 -8.10 2.00 -7.69
N GLN A 200 -7.83 3.30 -7.74
CA GLN A 200 -6.47 3.78 -7.80
C GLN A 200 -5.77 3.22 -6.55
N PHE A 201 -4.82 2.30 -6.79
CA PHE A 201 -3.99 1.78 -5.73
C PHE A 201 -3.10 2.92 -5.32
N SER A 202 -3.58 3.64 -4.32
CA SER A 202 -2.71 4.42 -3.52
C SER A 202 -1.59 3.55 -2.99
N ALA A 203 -0.35 4.05 -2.97
CA ALA A 203 0.67 3.59 -2.03
C ALA A 203 -0.04 3.27 -0.71
N ALA A 204 -0.03 1.98 -0.36
CA ALA A 204 -0.88 1.39 0.65
C ALA A 204 -0.98 2.31 1.86
N GLU A 205 -2.22 2.64 2.28
CA GLU A 205 -2.45 3.19 3.61
C GLU A 205 -1.66 2.33 4.62
N PRO A 206 -1.00 2.90 5.64
CA PRO A 206 -0.16 2.14 6.59
C PRO A 206 -0.86 0.89 7.18
N GLY A 207 -2.19 0.89 7.25
CA GLY A 207 -2.99 -0.27 7.68
C GLY A 207 -3.11 -1.43 6.67
N GLN A 208 -2.87 -1.22 5.37
CA GLN A 208 -2.92 -2.25 4.34
C GLN A 208 -1.60 -3.02 4.22
N LEU A 209 -0.46 -2.35 4.36
CA LEU A 209 0.84 -3.04 4.44
C LEU A 209 0.88 -3.99 5.63
N ARG A 210 0.36 -3.54 6.78
CA ARG A 210 0.24 -4.38 7.97
C ARG A 210 -0.63 -5.62 7.72
N LYS A 211 -1.78 -5.48 7.06
CA LYS A 211 -2.63 -6.62 6.70
C LYS A 211 -1.96 -7.60 5.73
N ALA A 212 -1.20 -7.09 4.76
CA ALA A 212 -0.46 -7.92 3.80
C ALA A 212 0.70 -8.68 4.48
N LEU A 213 1.38 -8.06 5.44
CA LEU A 213 2.40 -8.71 6.26
C LEU A 213 1.78 -9.75 7.21
N GLU A 214 0.61 -9.47 7.78
CA GLU A 214 -0.12 -10.37 8.69
C GLU A 214 -0.72 -11.59 7.95
N SER A 215 -1.00 -11.50 6.64
CA SER A 215 -1.55 -12.60 5.84
C SER A 215 -0.49 -13.63 5.41
N GLY A 216 0.80 -13.38 5.65
CA GLY A 216 1.89 -14.29 5.31
C GLY A 216 2.15 -14.43 3.80
N GLN A 217 1.63 -13.51 2.99
CA GLN A 217 1.89 -13.46 1.56
C GLN A 217 3.23 -12.77 1.28
N GLU A 218 3.82 -13.07 0.13
CA GLU A 218 5.00 -12.36 -0.34
C GLU A 218 4.62 -10.91 -0.69
N VAL A 219 5.34 -9.94 -0.13
CA VAL A 219 5.05 -8.51 -0.28
C VAL A 219 6.24 -7.82 -0.95
N LEU A 220 6.01 -7.26 -2.13
CA LEU A 220 6.94 -6.35 -2.79
C LEU A 220 6.70 -4.92 -2.30
N LEU A 221 7.76 -4.28 -1.80
CA LEU A 221 7.72 -2.90 -1.33
C LEU A 221 8.26 -1.97 -2.41
N ASP A 222 7.54 -0.90 -2.71
CA ASP A 222 8.09 0.22 -3.46
C ASP A 222 9.10 1.03 -2.61
N PRO A 223 9.94 1.89 -3.22
CA PRO A 223 10.93 2.65 -2.48
C PRO A 223 10.36 3.56 -1.38
N ALA A 224 9.16 4.12 -1.56
CA ALA A 224 8.52 4.96 -0.56
C ALA A 224 7.98 4.13 0.61
N GLN A 225 7.42 2.95 0.33
CA GLN A 225 6.99 1.98 1.35
C GLN A 225 8.18 1.46 2.16
N ALA A 226 9.28 1.13 1.49
CA ALA A 226 10.51 0.69 2.16
C ALA A 226 11.08 1.80 3.07
N ALA A 227 11.09 3.05 2.59
CA ALA A 227 11.53 4.20 3.38
C ALA A 227 10.63 4.42 4.61
N ALA A 228 9.31 4.40 4.43
CA ALA A 228 8.34 4.57 5.51
C ALA A 228 8.43 3.45 6.56
N LEU A 229 8.64 2.20 6.13
CA LEU A 229 8.85 1.07 7.04
C LEU A 229 10.16 1.23 7.82
N ALA A 230 11.23 1.67 7.17
CA ALA A 230 12.50 1.93 7.83
C ALA A 230 12.41 3.06 8.86
N ASP A 231 11.64 4.13 8.58
CA ASP A 231 11.36 5.20 9.54
C ASP A 231 10.57 4.69 10.76
N GLN A 232 9.55 3.87 10.53
CA GLN A 232 8.77 3.24 11.61
C GLN A 232 9.64 2.36 12.50
N LEU A 233 10.51 1.53 11.90
CA LEU A 233 11.45 0.67 12.64
C LEU A 233 12.41 1.50 13.50
N ARG A 234 13.01 2.56 12.93
CA ARG A 234 13.87 3.48 13.70
C ARG A 234 13.15 4.11 14.88
N SER A 235 11.91 4.54 14.68
CA SER A 235 11.07 5.12 15.75
C SER A 235 10.80 4.10 16.87
N LEU A 236 10.46 2.86 16.51
CA LEU A 236 10.24 1.78 17.47
C LEU A 236 11.52 1.39 18.22
N GLU A 237 12.67 1.36 17.55
CA GLU A 237 13.97 1.12 18.18
C GLU A 237 14.31 2.19 19.21
N SER A 238 14.10 3.46 18.86
CA SER A 238 14.27 4.60 19.78
C SER A 238 13.35 4.50 20.99
N LEU A 239 12.05 4.23 20.77
CA LEU A 239 11.08 4.05 21.85
C LEU A 239 11.42 2.87 22.77
N ALA A 240 11.91 1.76 22.19
CA ALA A 240 12.33 0.60 22.95
C ALA A 240 13.58 0.90 23.80
N GLU A 241 14.53 1.68 23.27
CA GLU A 241 15.70 2.14 24.03
C GLU A 241 15.30 3.03 25.21
N ASP A 242 14.44 4.01 24.98
CA ASP A 242 13.89 4.87 26.04
C ASP A 242 13.12 4.07 27.10
N GLY A 243 12.34 3.08 26.66
CA GLY A 243 11.62 2.16 27.53
C GLY A 243 12.56 1.34 28.42
N ARG A 244 13.63 0.77 27.84
CA ARG A 244 14.67 0.04 28.61
C ARG A 244 15.34 0.95 29.63
N ALA A 245 15.74 2.17 29.23
CA ALA A 245 16.36 3.14 30.12
C ALA A 245 15.43 3.56 31.27
N ARG A 246 14.13 3.72 30.99
CA ARG A 246 13.11 4.01 32.02
C ARG A 246 12.97 2.86 33.01
N LEU A 247 12.87 1.61 32.54
CA LEU A 247 12.79 0.44 33.41
C LEU A 247 14.00 0.36 34.33
N ASP A 248 15.21 0.56 33.81
CA ASP A 248 16.42 0.52 34.64
C ASP A 248 16.48 1.64 35.69
N ARG A 249 16.01 2.84 35.34
CA ARG A 249 15.84 3.92 36.32
C ARG A 249 14.85 3.55 37.42
N LEU A 250 13.70 2.97 37.06
CA LEU A 250 12.68 2.54 38.02
C LEU A 250 13.18 1.41 38.91
N ARG A 251 13.89 0.42 38.37
CA ARG A 251 14.51 -0.67 39.15
C ARG A 251 15.51 -0.14 40.16
N ARG A 252 16.42 0.74 39.74
CA ARG A 252 17.39 1.39 40.65
C ARG A 252 16.68 2.18 41.75
N LYS A 253 15.62 2.93 41.40
CA LYS A 253 14.82 3.68 42.37
C LYS A 253 14.13 2.76 43.38
N MET A 254 13.53 1.66 42.92
CA MET A 254 12.89 0.68 43.79
C MET A 254 13.89 0.06 44.78
N VAL A 255 15.06 -0.38 44.30
CA VAL A 255 16.12 -0.95 45.16
C VAL A 255 16.56 0.07 46.22
N ALA A 256 16.76 1.33 45.82
CA ALA A 256 17.14 2.40 46.75
C ALA A 256 16.07 2.67 47.82
N LEU A 257 14.80 2.72 47.43
CA LEU A 257 13.69 2.93 48.37
C LEU A 257 13.50 1.72 49.30
N ALA A 258 13.64 0.50 48.77
CA ALA A 258 13.50 -0.73 49.54
C ALA A 258 14.64 -0.90 50.57
N ALA A 259 15.87 -0.48 50.25
CA ALA A 259 16.98 -0.53 51.21
C ALA A 259 16.68 0.26 52.49
N PHE A 260 15.86 1.32 52.40
CA PHE A 260 15.42 2.10 53.55
C PHE A 260 14.16 1.52 54.21
N ALA A 261 13.14 1.16 53.42
CA ALA A 261 11.85 0.71 53.95
C ALA A 261 11.83 -0.75 54.42
N LEU A 262 12.75 -1.59 53.92
CA LEU A 262 12.83 -3.04 54.18
C LEU A 262 14.27 -3.46 54.54
N PRO A 263 14.82 -3.00 55.68
CA PRO A 263 16.23 -3.23 56.04
C PRO A 263 16.58 -4.70 56.27
N SER A 264 15.59 -5.57 56.50
CA SER A 264 15.77 -7.02 56.64
C SER A 264 15.93 -7.77 55.31
N VAL A 265 15.68 -7.10 54.17
CA VAL A 265 15.79 -7.72 52.83
C VAL A 265 17.03 -7.18 52.12
N PRO A 266 17.99 -8.03 51.73
CA PRO A 266 19.18 -7.59 51.01
C PRO A 266 18.83 -6.90 49.69
N ALA A 267 19.54 -5.81 49.37
CA ALA A 267 19.34 -5.04 48.14
C ALA A 267 19.47 -5.89 46.86
N GLY A 268 20.37 -6.89 46.87
CA GLY A 268 20.52 -7.85 45.77
C GLY A 268 19.24 -8.65 45.51
N THR A 269 18.57 -9.12 46.56
CA THR A 269 17.30 -9.87 46.46
C THR A 269 16.19 -8.99 45.88
N VAL A 270 16.11 -7.72 46.29
CA VAL A 270 15.16 -6.76 45.72
C VAL A 270 15.48 -6.48 44.24
N GLY A 271 16.76 -6.39 43.89
CA GLY A 271 17.22 -6.23 42.52
C GLY A 271 16.79 -7.38 41.61
N GLU A 272 16.90 -8.63 42.09
CA GLU A 272 16.44 -9.80 41.34
C GLU A 272 14.91 -9.78 41.13
N VAL A 273 14.14 -9.42 42.16
CA VAL A 273 12.67 -9.29 42.03
C VAL A 273 12.31 -8.19 41.02
N ALA A 274 13.00 -7.05 41.06
CA ALA A 274 12.75 -5.91 40.19
C ALA A 274 13.05 -6.19 38.69
N LYS A 275 13.86 -7.20 38.36
CA LYS A 275 14.13 -7.58 36.97
C LYS A 275 12.87 -8.10 36.26
N GLY A 276 12.05 -8.87 36.97
CA GLY A 276 10.83 -9.48 36.43
C GLY A 276 9.62 -8.56 36.35
N MET A 277 9.74 -7.31 36.83
CA MET A 277 8.63 -6.38 36.89
C MET A 277 8.49 -5.50 35.64
N ASP A 278 7.25 -5.23 35.25
CA ASP A 278 6.92 -4.22 34.26
C ASP A 278 6.97 -2.79 34.84
N ALA A 279 6.81 -1.78 33.98
CA ALA A 279 6.89 -0.38 34.39
C ALA A 279 5.81 0.01 35.43
N GLY A 280 4.58 -0.51 35.30
CA GLY A 280 3.48 -0.19 36.21
C GLY A 280 3.68 -0.80 37.59
N GLN A 281 4.17 -2.04 37.63
CA GLN A 281 4.55 -2.72 38.88
C GLN A 281 5.68 -1.99 39.60
N LEU A 282 6.75 -1.63 38.89
CA LEU A 282 7.87 -0.88 39.46
C LEU A 282 7.42 0.49 40.01
N GLU A 283 6.52 1.18 39.31
CA GLU A 283 5.96 2.46 39.77
C GLU A 283 5.07 2.32 40.99
N ALA A 284 4.24 1.28 41.05
CA ALA A 284 3.42 0.97 42.21
C ALA A 284 4.30 0.68 43.44
N PHE A 285 5.34 -0.14 43.30
CA PHE A 285 6.29 -0.42 44.38
C PHE A 285 7.07 0.82 44.81
N CYS A 286 7.57 1.62 43.86
CA CYS A 286 8.24 2.88 44.19
C CYS A 286 7.32 3.81 44.99
N ARG A 287 6.05 3.97 44.57
CA ARG A 287 5.08 4.79 45.31
C ARG A 287 4.81 4.26 46.71
N GLY A 288 4.57 2.95 46.84
CA GLY A 288 4.34 2.30 48.13
C GLY A 288 5.53 2.49 49.09
N LEU A 289 6.74 2.19 48.64
CA LEU A 289 7.96 2.31 49.45
C LEU A 289 8.26 3.77 49.82
N SER A 290 8.02 4.73 48.92
CA SER A 290 8.14 6.16 49.24
C SER A 290 7.12 6.61 50.30
N SER A 291 5.91 6.06 50.32
CA SER A 291 4.91 6.40 51.35
C SER A 291 5.27 5.88 52.74
N MET A 292 6.10 4.83 52.82
CA MET A 292 6.63 4.28 54.08
C MET A 292 7.77 5.12 54.68
N GLN A 293 8.31 6.11 53.94
CA GLN A 293 9.36 7.02 54.42
C GLN A 293 8.86 8.07 55.44
N GLY A 294 7.61 7.98 55.90
CA GLY A 294 7.01 8.88 56.89
C GLY A 294 7.52 8.73 58.33
N THR A 295 8.53 7.90 58.60
CA THR A 295 9.15 7.82 59.93
C THR A 295 10.65 8.10 59.81
N PRO A 296 11.17 9.20 60.39
CA PRO A 296 12.59 9.49 60.34
C PRO A 296 13.38 8.36 60.99
N PRO A 297 14.57 8.00 60.47
CA PRO A 297 15.46 7.13 61.22
C PRO A 297 15.81 7.86 62.52
N SER A 298 15.61 7.20 63.66
CA SER A 298 16.07 7.73 64.94
C SER A 298 17.58 7.95 64.84
N LEU A 299 18.00 9.22 64.88
CA LEU A 299 19.40 9.62 64.93
C LEU A 299 20.05 8.97 66.16
N GLN A 300 20.79 7.88 65.93
CA GLN A 300 21.44 7.10 66.98
C GLN A 300 22.65 7.80 67.62
N LEU A 301 22.89 9.07 67.28
CA LEU A 301 24.00 9.89 67.77
C LEU A 301 23.54 11.14 68.55
N GLY A 302 22.34 11.13 69.13
CA GLY A 302 21.95 12.10 70.15
C GLY A 302 22.56 11.71 71.50
N GLY A 303 23.82 12.05 71.73
CA GLY A 303 24.48 11.86 73.02
C GLY A 303 23.69 12.52 74.15
N THR A 304 23.30 11.74 75.16
CA THR A 304 22.71 12.25 76.38
C THR A 304 23.78 13.06 77.13
N SER A 305 23.68 14.39 77.07
CA SER A 305 24.49 15.25 77.92
C SER A 305 24.09 15.02 79.37
N LYS A 306 24.87 14.23 80.11
CA LYS A 306 24.85 14.27 81.58
C LYS A 306 25.31 15.67 82.01
N PRO A 307 24.61 16.35 82.94
CA PRO A 307 25.12 17.60 83.48
C PRO A 307 26.42 17.33 84.24
N ALA A 308 27.47 18.10 83.94
CA ALA A 308 28.69 18.10 84.74
C ALA A 308 28.38 18.69 86.13
N PRO A 309 28.96 18.15 87.22
CA PRO A 309 28.76 18.72 88.55
C PRO A 309 29.46 20.08 88.68
N ASP A 310 28.75 20.97 89.37
CA ASP A 310 29.14 22.31 89.79
C ASP A 310 30.41 22.27 90.66
N ASN A 311 31.47 22.93 90.21
CA ASN A 311 32.65 23.21 91.02
C ASN A 311 32.84 24.73 91.06
N GLN A 312 32.11 25.37 91.97
CA GLN A 312 32.45 26.71 92.43
C GLN A 312 33.83 26.76 93.11
N ALA A 313 34.40 27.95 92.98
CA ALA A 313 35.48 28.57 93.75
C ALA A 313 36.92 28.16 93.41
N PHE A 314 37.58 29.05 92.65
CA PHE A 314 38.85 29.62 93.08
C PHE A 314 38.87 31.12 92.77
N CYS A 315 38.76 31.94 93.81
CA CYS A 315 39.27 33.31 93.84
C CYS A 315 40.70 33.26 94.39
N ILE A 316 41.67 33.81 93.66
CA ILE A 316 42.48 35.01 93.96
C ILE A 316 43.06 35.48 92.63
#